data_AF-A0A9E2HJ74-F1
#
_entry.id   AF-A0A9E2HJ74-F1
#
_cell.length_a   1.000
_cell.length_b   1.000
_cell.length_c   1.000
_cell.angle_alpha   90.00
_cell.angle_beta   90.00
_cell.angle_gamma   90.00
#
_symmetry.space_group_name_H-M   'P 1'
#
loop_
_entity.id
_entity.type
_entity.pdbx_description
1 polymer ?
#
loop_
_entity_poly.entity_id
_entity_poly.type
_entity_poly.pdbx_seq_one_letter_code
_entity_poly.pdbx_strand_id
1 'polypeptide(L)'
;MTRFAPAALSVLLLVAAPALAQTTRPQAPVARTTPQQTTAPAAPASSPAPGSEEWLRLRGESYSAAPEAEQDPAEVAETMRLNAEIAARNAAAERRETEGTAAWQAEQDRWRAETARLETQRAQWEADAAAAEAARLRYERERAAWAAEVAACERSPRSCVTRTPGY
;
A
#
# COMPACT_ATOMS: atom_id res chain seq x y z
N MET A 1 23.18 27.82 27.93
CA MET A 1 21.75 28.21 27.76
C MET A 1 21.17 27.30 26.67
N THR A 2 20.69 26.09 27.01
CA THR A 2 19.27 25.75 27.24
C THR A 2 18.42 26.03 25.99
N ARG A 3 17.75 25.07 25.32
CA ARG A 3 17.02 23.90 25.84
C ARG A 3 16.91 22.80 24.77
N PHE A 4 17.07 21.54 25.20
CA PHE A 4 16.61 20.35 24.50
C PHE A 4 15.11 20.16 24.73
N ALA A 5 14.35 19.81 23.69
CA ALA A 5 12.97 19.34 23.80
C ALA A 5 12.92 17.85 23.45
N PRO A 6 12.53 16.95 24.36
CA PRO A 6 12.34 15.54 24.04
C PRO A 6 10.96 15.36 23.39
N ALA A 7 10.95 14.81 22.17
CA ALA A 7 9.74 14.32 21.54
C ALA A 7 9.27 13.04 22.26
N ALA A 8 8.02 13.06 22.69
CA ALA A 8 7.38 11.97 23.42
C ALA A 8 7.24 10.72 22.53
N LEU A 9 7.74 9.59 23.04
CA LEU A 9 7.42 8.24 22.55
C LEU A 9 5.93 7.95 22.77
N SER A 10 5.18 7.71 21.70
CA SER A 10 3.88 7.03 21.78
C SER A 10 4.06 5.60 21.30
N VAL A 11 4.13 4.67 22.26
CA VAL A 11 4.10 3.22 22.03
C VAL A 11 2.64 2.83 21.76
N LEU A 12 2.32 2.44 20.53
CA LEU A 12 1.06 1.78 20.20
C LEU A 12 1.17 0.29 20.56
N LEU A 13 0.52 -0.12 21.65
CA LEU A 13 0.34 -1.53 21.99
C LEU A 13 -0.78 -2.11 21.13
N LEU A 14 -0.43 -2.96 20.15
CA LEU A 14 -1.39 -3.87 19.52
C LEU A 14 -1.75 -4.99 20.51
N VAL A 15 -2.97 -4.95 21.05
CA VAL A 15 -3.55 -6.08 21.78
C VAL A 15 -4.20 -7.01 20.77
N ALA A 16 -3.53 -8.12 20.44
CA ALA A 16 -4.14 -9.24 19.74
C ALA A 16 -5.04 -10.01 20.73
N ALA A 17 -6.36 -9.98 20.52
CA ALA A 17 -7.29 -10.82 21.25
C ALA A 17 -7.28 -12.25 20.67
N PRO A 18 -7.15 -13.32 21.48
CA PRO A 18 -7.24 -14.68 20.99
C PRO A 18 -8.72 -15.06 20.81
N ALA A 19 -9.09 -15.48 19.61
CA ALA A 19 -10.37 -16.13 19.36
C ALA A 19 -10.35 -17.52 20.02
N LEU A 20 -11.03 -17.68 21.16
CA LEU A 20 -11.28 -18.97 21.77
C LEU A 20 -12.39 -19.69 21.00
N ALA A 21 -12.01 -20.71 20.21
CA ALA A 21 -12.95 -21.65 19.63
C ALA A 21 -13.61 -22.49 20.74
N GLN A 22 -14.90 -22.28 20.99
CA GLN A 22 -15.67 -23.10 21.92
C GLN A 22 -16.17 -24.36 21.21
N THR A 23 -15.55 -25.51 21.52
CA THR A 23 -16.08 -26.83 21.15
C THR A 23 -17.02 -27.31 22.25
N THR A 24 -18.33 -27.22 22.03
CA THR A 24 -19.32 -27.79 22.94
C THR A 24 -19.49 -29.28 22.65
N ARG A 25 -19.17 -30.16 23.61
CA ARG A 25 -19.50 -31.60 23.55
C ARG A 25 -20.97 -31.80 23.92
N PRO A 26 -21.77 -32.56 23.15
CA PRO A 26 -23.13 -32.89 23.55
C PRO A 26 -23.15 -33.91 24.70
N GLN A 27 -23.94 -33.61 25.73
CA GLN A 27 -24.24 -34.51 26.84
C GLN A 27 -25.24 -35.58 26.38
N ALA A 28 -24.98 -36.84 26.75
CA ALA A 28 -25.90 -37.95 26.50
C ALA A 28 -27.11 -37.88 27.46
N PRO A 29 -28.35 -38.02 26.96
CA PRO A 29 -29.51 -38.12 27.84
C PRO A 29 -29.63 -39.50 28.49
N VAL A 30 -29.90 -39.49 29.79
CA VAL A 30 -30.15 -40.62 30.67
C VAL A 30 -31.42 -41.38 30.24
N ALA A 31 -31.31 -42.69 30.08
CA ALA A 31 -32.45 -43.57 29.78
C ALA A 31 -33.40 -43.64 30.98
N ARG A 32 -34.63 -43.14 30.81
CA ARG A 32 -35.74 -43.37 31.73
C ARG A 32 -36.57 -44.53 31.17
N THR A 33 -36.48 -45.69 31.81
CA THR A 33 -37.25 -46.89 31.50
C THR A 33 -38.70 -46.70 31.95
N THR A 34 -39.65 -46.92 31.04
CA THR A 34 -41.06 -47.15 31.38
C THR A 34 -41.56 -48.28 30.48
N PRO A 35 -42.20 -49.34 31.02
CA PRO A 35 -42.63 -50.47 30.22
C PRO A 35 -44.03 -50.17 29.64
N GLN A 36 -44.18 -50.17 28.32
CA GLN A 36 -45.51 -50.16 27.73
C GLN A 36 -45.62 -51.04 26.49
N GLN A 37 -46.32 -52.16 26.72
CA GLN A 37 -47.24 -52.88 25.86
C GLN A 37 -46.91 -53.07 24.37
N THR A 38 -46.59 -54.32 24.08
CA THR A 38 -46.58 -54.96 22.78
C THR A 38 -47.92 -54.78 22.06
N THR A 39 -47.93 -53.93 21.04
CA THR A 39 -48.83 -54.06 19.89
C THR A 39 -47.93 -54.15 18.66
N ALA A 40 -48.20 -55.10 17.77
CA ALA A 40 -47.36 -55.35 16.59
C ALA A 40 -47.17 -54.04 15.79
N PRO A 41 -45.93 -53.67 15.39
CA PRO A 41 -45.74 -52.50 14.57
C PRO A 41 -46.45 -52.68 13.24
N ALA A 42 -47.32 -51.74 12.89
CA ALA A 42 -47.68 -51.53 11.49
C ALA A 42 -46.37 -51.34 10.70
N ALA A 43 -46.31 -51.88 9.48
CA ALA A 43 -45.16 -51.77 8.61
C ALA A 43 -44.64 -50.32 8.60
N PRO A 44 -43.32 -50.10 8.71
CA PRO A 44 -42.77 -48.75 8.74
C PRO A 44 -43.24 -48.01 7.49
N ALA A 45 -43.80 -46.83 7.69
CA ALA A 45 -44.07 -45.91 6.60
C ALA A 45 -42.78 -45.83 5.77
N SER A 46 -42.92 -46.09 4.47
CA SER A 46 -41.82 -46.09 3.50
C SER A 46 -40.99 -44.84 3.72
N SER A 47 -39.66 -44.97 3.82
CA SER A 47 -38.76 -43.81 3.85
C SER A 47 -39.19 -42.84 2.74
N PRO A 48 -39.41 -41.54 3.05
CA PRO A 48 -39.97 -40.61 2.09
C PRO A 48 -39.13 -40.64 0.82
N ALA A 49 -39.81 -40.70 -0.32
CA ALA A 49 -39.15 -40.91 -1.61
C ALA A 49 -38.08 -39.81 -1.82
N PRO A 50 -36.87 -40.16 -2.31
CA PRO A 50 -35.86 -39.16 -2.62
C PRO A 50 -36.43 -38.07 -3.53
N GLY A 51 -36.27 -36.81 -3.12
CA GLY A 51 -36.82 -35.64 -3.80
C GLY A 51 -38.26 -35.25 -3.42
N SER A 52 -38.96 -36.03 -2.60
CA SER A 52 -40.26 -35.62 -2.05
C SER A 52 -40.11 -34.47 -1.05
N GLU A 53 -41.17 -33.68 -0.85
CA GLU A 53 -41.16 -32.53 0.07
C GLU A 53 -40.83 -32.95 1.52
N GLU A 54 -41.35 -34.11 1.96
CA GLU A 54 -41.02 -34.67 3.26
C GLU A 54 -39.55 -35.09 3.38
N TRP A 55 -38.97 -35.60 2.29
CA TRP A 55 -37.55 -35.94 2.21
C TRP A 55 -36.66 -34.68 2.23
N LEU A 56 -37.06 -33.60 1.56
CA LEU A 56 -36.38 -32.31 1.63
C LEU A 56 -36.51 -31.67 3.02
N ARG A 57 -37.70 -31.74 3.62
CA ARG A 57 -37.97 -31.24 4.98
C ARG A 57 -37.11 -31.93 6.03
N LEU A 58 -36.97 -33.26 5.97
CA LEU A 58 -36.10 -34.04 6.88
C LEU A 58 -34.62 -33.69 6.73
N ARG A 59 -34.19 -33.22 5.56
CA ARG A 59 -32.81 -32.75 5.31
C ARG A 59 -32.59 -31.28 5.63
N GLY A 60 -33.62 -30.58 6.12
CA GLY A 60 -33.56 -29.14 6.35
C GLY A 60 -33.48 -28.32 5.06
N GLU A 61 -33.82 -28.92 3.92
CA GLU A 61 -33.79 -28.30 2.59
C GLU A 61 -35.18 -27.80 2.16
N SER A 62 -36.20 -27.90 3.02
CA SER A 62 -37.49 -27.27 2.76
C SER A 62 -37.40 -25.76 3.00
N TYR A 63 -37.37 -24.97 1.93
CA TYR A 63 -37.61 -23.53 2.02
C TYR A 63 -39.08 -23.30 2.35
N SER A 64 -39.37 -22.74 3.53
CA SER A 64 -40.65 -22.11 3.79
C SER A 64 -40.44 -20.61 3.69
N ALA A 65 -41.15 -19.96 2.77
CA ALA A 65 -41.19 -18.52 2.74
C ALA A 65 -41.71 -18.03 4.10
N ALA A 66 -41.05 -17.02 4.68
CA ALA A 66 -41.65 -16.30 5.79
C ALA A 66 -43.02 -15.79 5.31
N PRO A 67 -44.06 -15.81 6.17
CA PRO A 67 -45.35 -15.25 5.78
C PRO A 67 -45.13 -13.82 5.28
N GLU A 68 -45.80 -13.45 4.20
CA GLU A 68 -45.80 -12.08 3.66
C GLU A 68 -46.57 -11.16 4.63
N ALA A 69 -45.99 -10.92 5.81
CA ALA A 69 -46.42 -9.85 6.68
C ALA A 69 -46.09 -8.52 5.99
N GLU A 70 -47.04 -7.59 6.01
CA GLU A 70 -46.83 -6.24 5.52
C GLU A 70 -45.60 -5.62 6.21
N GLN A 71 -44.64 -5.12 5.43
CA GLN A 71 -43.45 -4.49 5.98
C GLN A 71 -43.86 -3.26 6.78
N ASP A 72 -43.26 -3.05 7.95
CA ASP A 72 -43.52 -1.84 8.74
C ASP A 72 -43.09 -0.60 7.93
N PRO A 73 -44.02 0.31 7.58
CA PRO A 73 -43.69 1.50 6.81
C PRO A 73 -42.64 2.39 7.50
N ALA A 74 -42.52 2.35 8.83
CA ALA A 74 -41.49 3.09 9.56
C ALA A 74 -40.09 2.50 9.33
N GLU A 75 -39.95 1.18 9.33
CA GLU A 75 -38.67 0.50 9.04
C GLU A 75 -38.22 0.73 7.60
N VAL A 76 -39.16 0.74 6.64
CA VAL A 76 -38.87 1.06 5.24
C VAL A 76 -38.37 2.50 5.10
N ALA A 77 -39.06 3.46 5.73
CA ALA A 77 -38.65 4.88 5.69
C ALA A 77 -37.26 5.11 6.29
N GLU A 78 -36.96 4.46 7.43
CA GLU A 78 -35.64 4.56 8.06
C GLU A 78 -34.55 3.90 7.20
N THR A 79 -34.84 2.75 6.59
CA THR A 79 -33.92 2.09 5.67
C THR A 79 -33.62 2.96 4.45
N MET A 80 -34.64 3.62 3.88
CA MET A 80 -34.46 4.58 2.79
C MET A 80 -33.58 5.75 3.22
N ARG A 81 -33.79 6.28 4.43
CA ARG A 81 -32.97 7.37 4.99
C ARG A 81 -31.51 6.95 5.14
N LEU A 82 -31.25 5.78 5.71
CA LEU A 82 -29.91 5.24 5.89
C LEU A 82 -29.23 4.95 4.55
N ASN A 83 -29.94 4.38 3.58
CA ASN A 83 -29.41 4.13 2.24
C ASN A 83 -29.04 5.42 1.52
N ALA A 84 -29.85 6.48 1.67
CA ALA A 84 -29.52 7.81 1.14
C ALA A 84 -28.26 8.38 1.80
N GLU A 85 -28.12 8.21 3.11
CA GLU A 85 -26.92 8.63 3.84
C GLU A 85 -25.66 7.85 3.40
N ILE A 86 -25.75 6.53 3.24
CA ILE A 86 -24.66 5.68 2.74
C ILE A 86 -24.26 6.11 1.33
N ALA A 87 -25.24 6.33 0.44
CA ALA A 87 -24.99 6.77 -0.92
C ALA A 87 -24.25 8.13 -0.94
N ALA A 88 -24.67 9.08 -0.09
CA ALA A 88 -24.00 10.37 0.04
C ALA A 88 -22.55 10.24 0.55
N ARG A 89 -22.32 9.37 1.54
CA ARG A 89 -20.98 9.09 2.08
C ARG A 89 -20.08 8.43 1.05
N ASN A 90 -20.59 7.46 0.28
CA ASN A 90 -19.86 6.79 -0.78
C ASN A 90 -19.47 7.76 -1.89
N ALA A 91 -20.40 8.60 -2.35
CA ALA A 91 -20.11 9.62 -3.35
C ALA A 91 -19.05 10.63 -2.86
N ALA A 92 -19.08 10.99 -1.57
CA ALA A 92 -18.05 11.85 -0.99
C ALA A 92 -16.68 11.14 -0.90
N ALA A 93 -16.66 9.84 -0.61
CA ALA A 93 -15.43 9.05 -0.59
C ALA A 93 -14.83 8.93 -1.99
N GLU A 94 -15.63 8.62 -3.01
CA GLU A 94 -15.20 8.51 -4.40
C GLU A 94 -14.58 9.81 -4.92
N ARG A 95 -15.17 10.97 -4.57
CA ARG A 95 -14.57 12.28 -4.90
C ARG A 95 -13.19 12.46 -4.27
N ARG A 96 -13.05 12.14 -2.98
CA ARG A 96 -11.76 12.24 -2.27
C ARG A 96 -10.70 11.29 -2.85
N GLU A 97 -11.08 10.07 -3.21
CA GLU A 97 -10.20 9.09 -3.86
C GLU A 97 -9.72 9.63 -5.23
N THR A 98 -10.63 10.20 -6.01
CA THR A 98 -10.31 10.79 -7.32
C THR A 98 -9.38 11.99 -7.19
N GLU A 99 -9.70 12.93 -6.29
CA GLU A 99 -8.88 14.10 -6.00
C GLU A 99 -7.49 13.71 -5.46
N GLY A 100 -7.44 12.74 -4.56
CA GLY A 100 -6.20 12.22 -3.99
C GLY A 100 -5.32 11.55 -5.04
N THR A 101 -5.93 10.74 -5.91
CA THR A 101 -5.22 10.09 -7.03
C THR A 101 -4.68 11.14 -8.00
N ALA A 102 -5.47 12.14 -8.38
CA ALA A 102 -5.03 13.19 -9.28
C ALA A 102 -3.88 14.02 -8.68
N ALA A 103 -3.97 14.37 -7.39
CA ALA A 103 -2.91 15.09 -6.69
C ALA A 103 -1.62 14.25 -6.60
N TRP A 104 -1.73 12.97 -6.27
CA TRP A 104 -0.58 12.07 -6.21
C TRP A 104 0.12 11.93 -7.56
N GLN A 105 -0.64 11.75 -8.64
CA GLN A 105 -0.06 11.67 -10.00
C GLN A 105 0.65 12.96 -10.40
N ALA A 106 0.07 14.12 -10.08
CA ALA A 106 0.70 15.40 -10.35
C ALA A 106 2.05 15.55 -9.62
N GLU A 107 2.12 15.16 -8.35
CA GLU A 107 3.39 15.18 -7.60
C GLU A 107 4.40 14.15 -8.11
N GLN A 108 3.95 12.96 -8.52
CA GLN A 108 4.81 11.98 -9.18
C GLN A 108 5.41 12.51 -10.49
N ASP A 109 4.62 13.23 -11.29
CA ASP A 109 5.10 13.86 -12.53
C ASP A 109 6.13 14.95 -12.25
N ARG A 110 5.87 15.83 -11.26
CA ARG A 110 6.84 16.84 -10.82
C ARG A 110 8.13 16.20 -10.35
N TRP A 111 8.04 15.17 -9.51
CA TRP A 111 9.21 14.47 -8.97
C TRP A 111 10.05 13.82 -10.07
N ARG A 112 9.41 13.15 -11.03
CA ARG A 112 10.10 12.56 -12.19
C ARG A 112 10.81 13.62 -13.03
N ALA A 113 10.15 14.74 -13.30
CA ALA A 113 10.73 15.84 -14.07
C ALA A 113 11.94 16.47 -13.35
N GLU A 114 11.82 16.76 -12.05
CA GLU A 114 12.93 17.33 -11.29
C GLU A 114 14.10 16.34 -11.16
N THR A 115 13.82 15.06 -10.96
CA THR A 115 14.86 14.02 -10.90
C THR A 115 15.64 13.95 -12.21
N ALA A 116 14.96 13.88 -13.36
CA ALA A 116 15.62 13.86 -14.67
C ALA A 116 16.46 15.14 -14.92
N ARG A 117 15.94 16.30 -14.47
CA ARG A 117 16.65 17.58 -14.55
C ARG A 117 17.92 17.59 -13.67
N LEU A 118 17.85 17.04 -12.46
CA LEU A 118 18.99 16.96 -11.54
C LEU A 118 20.05 15.97 -12.03
N GLU A 119 19.64 14.83 -12.58
CA GLU A 119 20.55 13.86 -13.20
C GLU A 119 21.31 14.49 -14.37
N THR A 120 20.61 15.26 -15.21
CA THR A 120 21.24 15.99 -16.32
C THR A 120 22.23 17.03 -15.81
N GLN A 121 21.86 17.84 -14.81
CA GLN A 121 22.77 18.82 -14.21
C GLN A 121 24.00 18.17 -13.57
N ARG A 122 23.83 17.03 -12.92
CA ARG A 122 24.94 16.28 -12.34
C ARG A 122 25.90 15.80 -13.42
N ALA A 123 25.40 15.21 -14.51
CA ALA A 123 26.25 14.76 -15.61
C ALA A 123 27.02 15.93 -16.26
N GLN A 124 26.38 17.09 -16.42
CA GLN A 124 27.03 18.30 -16.91
C GLN A 124 28.14 18.78 -15.96
N TRP A 125 27.84 18.85 -14.66
CA TRP A 125 28.82 19.23 -13.66
C TRP A 125 30.04 18.29 -13.63
N GLU A 126 29.82 16.97 -13.73
CA GLU A 126 30.90 15.98 -13.80
C GLU A 126 31.77 16.18 -15.05
N ALA A 127 31.17 16.48 -16.20
CA ALA A 127 31.89 16.78 -17.44
C ALA A 127 32.69 18.10 -17.35
N ASP A 128 32.09 19.15 -16.80
CA ASP A 128 32.73 20.45 -16.63
C ASP A 128 33.89 20.38 -15.64
N ALA A 129 33.74 19.62 -14.55
CA ALA A 129 34.81 19.37 -13.59
C ALA A 129 35.99 18.65 -14.24
N ALA A 130 35.73 17.61 -15.05
CA ALA A 130 36.77 16.90 -15.78
C ALA A 130 37.46 17.81 -16.83
N ALA A 131 36.71 18.66 -17.52
CA ALA A 131 37.26 19.62 -18.48
C ALA A 131 38.14 20.68 -17.80
N ALA A 132 37.71 21.19 -16.64
CA ALA A 132 38.49 22.13 -15.84
C ALA A 132 39.80 21.52 -15.32
N GLU A 133 39.74 20.27 -14.85
CA GLU A 133 40.92 19.51 -14.43
C GLU A 133 41.91 19.33 -15.59
N ALA A 134 41.41 18.91 -16.76
CA ALA A 134 42.24 18.74 -17.96
C ALA A 134 42.88 20.07 -18.42
N ALA A 135 42.14 21.18 -18.33
CA ALA A 135 42.65 22.51 -18.64
C ALA A 135 43.75 22.94 -17.65
N ARG A 136 43.56 22.69 -16.35
CA ARG A 136 44.58 22.99 -15.33
C ARG A 136 45.87 22.21 -15.60
N LEU A 137 45.78 20.91 -15.84
CA LEU A 137 46.95 20.07 -16.14
C LEU A 137 47.67 20.50 -17.42
N ARG A 138 46.93 20.95 -18.45
CA ARG A 138 47.53 21.54 -19.65
C ARG A 138 48.31 22.81 -19.33
N TYR A 139 47.70 23.74 -18.61
CA TYR A 139 48.33 24.98 -18.20
C TYR A 139 49.60 24.73 -17.38
N GLU A 140 49.57 23.80 -16.43
CA GLU A 140 50.73 23.44 -15.62
C GLU A 140 51.90 22.91 -16.48
N ARG A 141 51.62 22.07 -17.48
CA ARG A 141 52.64 21.58 -18.43
C ARG A 141 53.20 22.70 -19.29
N GLU A 142 52.35 23.56 -19.84
CA GLU A 142 52.77 24.68 -20.69
C GLU A 142 53.60 25.69 -19.88
N ARG A 143 53.21 25.96 -18.64
CA ARG A 143 53.98 26.77 -17.69
C ARG A 143 55.35 26.19 -17.39
N ALA A 144 55.43 24.88 -17.15
CA ALA A 144 56.70 24.20 -16.89
C ALA A 144 57.62 24.23 -18.12
N ALA A 145 57.08 23.99 -19.32
CA ALA A 145 57.82 24.06 -20.58
C ALA A 145 58.37 25.47 -20.81
N TRP A 146 57.53 26.50 -20.64
CA TRP A 146 57.95 27.89 -20.75
C TRP A 146 59.03 28.26 -19.73
N ALA A 147 58.91 27.83 -18.47
CA ALA A 147 59.92 28.09 -17.45
C ALA A 147 61.29 27.47 -17.83
N ALA A 148 61.28 26.28 -18.44
CA ALA A 148 62.49 25.65 -18.95
C ALA A 148 63.11 26.41 -20.14
N GLU A 149 62.28 26.91 -21.06
CA GLU A 149 62.72 27.76 -22.18
C GLU A 149 63.36 29.06 -21.69
N VAL A 150 62.72 29.74 -20.72
CA VAL A 150 63.27 30.95 -20.08
C VAL A 150 64.62 30.67 -19.43
N ALA A 151 64.74 29.60 -18.64
CA ALA A 151 66.00 29.23 -17.99
C ALA A 151 67.10 28.88 -19.01
N ALA A 152 66.76 28.28 -20.16
CA ALA A 152 67.71 28.03 -21.24
C ALA A 152 68.15 29.34 -21.91
N CYS A 153 67.23 30.27 -22.13
CA CYS A 153 67.51 31.60 -22.65
C CYS A 153 68.44 32.42 -21.75
N GLU A 154 68.20 32.41 -20.43
CA GLU A 154 69.05 33.10 -19.45
C GLU A 154 70.51 32.59 -19.50
N ARG A 155 70.72 31.30 -19.80
CA ARG A 155 72.05 30.71 -19.98
C ARG A 155 72.71 31.07 -21.32
N SER A 156 71.94 31.47 -22.34
CA SER A 156 72.46 31.82 -23.68
C SER A 156 71.78 33.08 -24.24
N PRO A 157 72.19 34.28 -23.77
CA PRO A 157 71.47 35.53 -24.05
C PRO A 157 71.44 35.96 -25.52
N ARG A 158 72.35 35.44 -26.36
CA ARG A 158 72.55 35.89 -27.74
C ARG A 158 71.58 35.26 -28.77
N SER A 159 70.71 34.32 -28.35
CA SER A 159 69.85 33.56 -29.28
C SER A 159 68.39 33.41 -28.83
N CYS A 160 67.88 34.31 -27.98
CA CYS A 160 66.62 34.09 -27.28
C CYS A 160 65.38 34.71 -27.96
N VAL A 161 64.35 33.89 -28.19
CA VAL A 161 62.95 34.31 -28.36
C VAL A 161 62.10 33.35 -27.53
N THR A 162 61.39 33.84 -26.50
CA THR A 162 60.45 33.03 -25.71
C THR A 162 59.01 33.41 -26.05
N ARG A 163 58.12 32.40 -26.14
CA ARG A 163 56.67 32.64 -26.29
C ARG A 163 55.99 32.37 -24.96
N THR A 164 55.31 33.36 -24.40
CA THR A 164 54.53 33.18 -23.18
C THR A 164 53.40 32.17 -23.37
N PRO A 165 53.05 31.37 -22.34
CA PRO A 165 51.87 30.51 -22.39
C PRO A 165 50.61 31.35 -22.63
N GLY A 166 49.70 30.84 -23.47
CA GLY A 166 48.40 31.46 -23.70
C GLY A 166 47.41 31.11 -22.58
N TYR A 167 46.44 31.99 -22.37
CA TYR A 167 45.31 31.80 -21.43
C TYR A 167 44.03 31.50 -22.19
#